data_AF-A0A2V3XXA5-F1
#
_entry.id   AF-A0A2V3XXA5-F1
#
_cell.length_a   1.000
_cell.length_b   1.000
_cell.length_c   1.000
_cell.angle_alpha   90.00
_cell.angle_beta   90.00
_cell.angle_gamma   90.00
#
_symmetry.space_group_name_H-M   'P 1'
#
loop_
_entity.id
_entity.type
_entity.pdbx_description
1 polymer ?
#
loop_
_entity_poly.entity_id
_entity_poly.type
_entity_poly.pdbx_seq_one_letter_code
_entity_poly.pdbx_strand_id
1 'polypeptide(L)'
;YKKLKDENKQACDLMLLYSEDLRLAHRMKEWLYDICQMKAYRQQQREFDDRIANALNCGIKEFEDCARTYRTWRKEILNAYKYRLTNGPTESFNNKIKVLKRSCCRIRNFKRFRPRILHCTS
;
A
#
# COMPACT_ATOMS: atom_id res chain seq x y z
N TYR A 1 -6.98 12.25 6.79
CA TYR A 1 -7.84 13.39 7.13
C TYR A 1 -8.47 13.31 8.54
N LYS A 2 -9.08 12.20 8.95
CA LYS A 2 -9.83 12.05 10.23
C LYS A 2 -9.06 12.33 11.53
N LYS A 3 -7.73 12.25 11.52
CA LYS A 3 -6.86 12.49 12.69
C LYS A 3 -6.32 13.93 12.79
N LEU A 4 -6.63 14.78 11.82
CA LEU A 4 -6.18 16.18 11.82
C LEU A 4 -7.00 17.00 12.82
N LYS A 5 -6.37 18.01 13.44
CA LYS A 5 -7.07 19.09 14.14
C LYS A 5 -7.85 19.96 13.15
N ASP A 6 -8.87 20.65 13.61
CA ASP A 6 -9.81 21.36 12.73
C ASP A 6 -9.14 22.50 11.92
N GLU A 7 -8.23 23.24 12.54
CA GLU A 7 -7.40 24.25 11.84
C GLU A 7 -6.63 23.64 10.65
N ASN A 8 -6.04 22.46 10.85
CA ASN A 8 -5.29 21.77 9.80
C ASN A 8 -6.20 21.18 8.71
N LYS A 9 -7.45 20.82 9.05
CA LYS A 9 -8.43 20.40 8.03
C LYS A 9 -8.81 21.57 7.15
N GLN A 10 -9.12 22.73 7.75
CA GLN A 10 -9.44 23.95 7.01
C GLN A 10 -8.30 24.37 6.09
N ALA A 11 -7.05 24.35 6.58
CA ALA A 11 -5.88 24.62 5.75
C ALA A 11 -5.74 23.62 4.59
N CYS A 12 -5.97 22.33 4.85
CA CYS A 12 -5.95 21.29 3.82
C CYS A 12 -7.07 21.51 2.79
N ASP A 13 -8.30 21.79 3.21
CA ASP A 13 -9.43 22.03 2.32
C ASP A 13 -9.18 23.25 1.43
N LEU A 14 -8.63 24.33 1.99
CA LEU A 14 -8.18 25.50 1.22
C LEU A 14 -7.14 25.11 0.17
N MET A 15 -6.13 24.30 0.53
CA MET A 15 -5.12 23.83 -0.42
C MET A 15 -5.72 23.00 -1.56
N LEU A 16 -6.73 22.16 -1.26
CA LEU A 16 -7.42 21.33 -2.26
C LEU A 16 -8.33 22.14 -3.19
N LEU A 17 -8.67 23.40 -2.87
CA LEU A 17 -9.41 24.27 -3.80
C LEU A 17 -8.55 24.74 -4.98
N TYR A 18 -7.23 24.78 -4.83
CA TYR A 18 -6.34 25.30 -5.86
C TYR A 18 -6.11 24.36 -7.05
N SER A 19 -6.35 23.06 -6.90
CA SER A 19 -6.14 22.07 -7.96
C SER A 19 -7.17 20.93 -7.88
N GLU A 20 -7.91 20.76 -8.97
CA GLU A 20 -8.90 19.69 -9.09
C GLU A 20 -8.26 18.29 -9.05
N ASP A 21 -7.12 18.11 -9.73
CA ASP A 21 -6.38 16.86 -9.73
C ASP A 21 -5.91 16.50 -8.31
N LEU A 22 -5.39 17.48 -7.57
CA LEU A 22 -4.95 17.27 -6.19
C LEU A 22 -6.13 16.90 -5.27
N ARG A 23 -7.27 17.56 -5.45
CA ARG A 23 -8.52 17.26 -4.73
C ARG A 23 -8.99 15.84 -5.01
N LEU A 24 -9.00 15.44 -6.28
CA LEU A 24 -9.39 14.09 -6.70
C LEU A 24 -8.42 13.06 -6.14
N ALA A 25 -7.11 13.30 -6.24
CA ALA A 25 -6.07 12.43 -5.70
C ALA A 25 -6.21 12.24 -4.19
N HIS A 26 -6.44 13.33 -3.45
CA HIS A 26 -6.67 13.28 -2.01
C HIS A 26 -7.92 12.46 -1.67
N ARG A 27 -9.04 12.67 -2.39
CA ARG A 27 -10.27 11.89 -2.21
C ARG A 27 -10.04 10.40 -2.49
N MET A 28 -9.38 10.06 -3.59
CA MET A 28 -9.07 8.67 -3.97
C MET A 28 -8.21 7.95 -2.93
N LYS A 29 -7.26 8.69 -2.34
CA LYS A 29 -6.41 8.21 -1.25
C LYS A 29 -7.22 7.99 0.03
N GLU A 30 -8.03 8.96 0.46
CA GLU A 30 -8.83 8.82 1.69
C GLU A 30 -9.88 7.70 1.56
N TRP A 31 -10.50 7.52 0.39
CA TRP A 31 -11.43 6.40 0.14
C TRP A 31 -10.74 5.03 0.32
N LEU A 32 -9.50 4.88 -0.15
CA LEU A 32 -8.73 3.66 0.12
C LEU A 32 -8.48 3.44 1.61
N TYR A 33 -8.12 4.50 2.33
CA TYR A 33 -7.90 4.40 3.78
C TYR A 33 -9.17 3.96 4.50
N ASP A 34 -10.33 4.48 4.09
CA ASP A 34 -11.61 4.06 4.63
C ASP A 34 -11.87 2.58 4.37
N ILE A 35 -11.68 2.11 3.13
CA ILE A 35 -11.79 0.69 2.76
C ILE A 35 -10.89 -0.17 3.64
N CYS A 36 -9.62 0.21 3.84
CA CYS A 36 -8.67 -0.54 4.67
C CYS A 36 -9.10 -0.65 6.15
N GLN A 37 -9.93 0.27 6.65
CA GLN A 37 -10.42 0.29 8.03
C GLN A 37 -11.80 -0.37 8.20
N MET A 38 -12.46 -0.78 7.11
CA MET A 38 -13.77 -1.43 7.17
C MET A 38 -13.68 -2.78 7.88
N LYS A 39 -14.68 -3.05 8.74
CA LYS A 39 -14.81 -4.35 9.43
C LYS A 39 -15.65 -5.34 8.64
N ALA A 40 -16.62 -4.87 7.85
CA ALA A 40 -17.53 -5.71 7.09
C ALA A 40 -16.92 -6.09 5.74
N TYR A 41 -16.42 -7.33 5.63
CA TYR A 41 -15.71 -7.81 4.43
C TYR A 41 -16.52 -7.69 3.13
N ARG A 42 -17.81 -8.04 3.16
CA ARG A 42 -18.67 -7.96 1.96
C ARG A 42 -18.83 -6.52 1.46
N GLN A 43 -18.97 -5.58 2.38
CA GLN A 43 -19.06 -4.15 2.05
C GLN A 43 -17.71 -3.62 1.57
N GLN A 44 -16.62 -4.02 2.23
CA GLN A 44 -15.26 -3.68 1.85
C GLN A 44 -14.91 -4.14 0.43
N GLN A 45 -15.33 -5.35 0.04
CA GLN A 45 -15.16 -5.84 -1.32
C GLN A 45 -15.90 -4.96 -2.34
N ARG A 46 -17.16 -4.62 -2.06
CA ARG A 46 -17.95 -3.75 -2.94
C ARG A 46 -17.31 -2.37 -3.10
N GLU A 47 -16.96 -1.73 -1.99
CA GLU A 47 -16.30 -0.42 -1.99
C GLU A 47 -14.96 -0.45 -2.72
N PHE A 48 -14.19 -1.54 -2.58
CA PHE A 48 -12.94 -1.72 -3.30
C PHE A 48 -13.15 -1.82 -4.81
N ASP A 49 -14.17 -2.55 -5.26
CA ASP A 49 -14.53 -2.68 -6.67
C ASP A 49 -15.03 -1.35 -7.24
N ASP A 50 -15.91 -0.66 -6.52
CA ASP A 50 -16.47 0.65 -6.91
C ASP A 50 -15.36 1.71 -7.01
N ARG A 51 -14.41 1.70 -6.06
CA ARG A 51 -13.24 2.58 -6.11
C ARG A 51 -12.35 2.28 -7.31
N ILE A 52 -12.07 1.01 -7.64
CA ILE A 52 -11.28 0.65 -8.84
C ILE A 52 -11.97 1.17 -10.10
N ALA A 53 -13.29 0.96 -10.22
CA ALA A 53 -14.06 1.43 -11.37
C ALA A 53 -14.01 2.96 -11.51
N ASN A 54 -14.07 3.69 -10.39
CA ASN A 54 -13.94 5.14 -10.38
C ASN A 54 -12.52 5.60 -10.77
N ALA A 55 -11.49 4.99 -10.19
CA ALA A 55 -10.09 5.34 -10.45
C ALA A 55 -9.63 5.00 -11.88
N LEU A 56 -10.29 4.06 -12.57
CA LEU A 56 -10.03 3.78 -13.99
C LEU A 56 -10.55 4.87 -14.94
N ASN A 57 -11.47 5.73 -14.49
CA ASN A 57 -12.11 6.75 -15.32
C ASN A 57 -11.92 8.15 -14.74
N CYS A 58 -10.90 8.36 -13.90
CA CYS A 58 -10.70 9.63 -13.18
C CYS A 58 -9.91 10.66 -13.99
N GLY A 59 -9.36 10.29 -15.16
CA GLY A 59 -8.60 11.19 -16.03
C GLY A 59 -7.14 11.43 -15.60
N ILE A 60 -6.71 10.85 -14.47
CA ILE A 60 -5.33 10.94 -13.98
C ILE A 60 -4.61 9.62 -14.26
N LYS A 61 -3.65 9.65 -15.18
CA LYS A 61 -2.98 8.45 -15.71
C LYS A 61 -2.36 7.58 -14.61
N GLU A 62 -1.73 8.18 -13.61
CA GLU A 62 -1.12 7.50 -12.49
C GLU A 62 -2.14 6.71 -11.67
N PHE A 63 -3.35 7.25 -11.50
CA PHE A 63 -4.43 6.54 -10.80
C PHE A 63 -5.01 5.43 -11.66
N GLU A 64 -5.13 5.62 -12.96
CA GLU A 64 -5.60 4.59 -13.87
C GLU A 64 -4.63 3.39 -13.92
N ASP A 65 -3.33 3.66 -14.00
CA ASP A 65 -2.28 2.63 -13.92
C ASP A 65 -2.30 1.89 -12.57
N CYS A 66 -2.48 2.64 -11.48
CA CYS A 66 -2.63 2.07 -10.15
C CYS A 66 -3.89 1.20 -10.06
N ALA A 67 -5.02 1.66 -10.60
CA ALA A 67 -6.30 0.94 -10.62
C ALA A 67 -6.23 -0.34 -11.46
N ARG A 68 -5.54 -0.32 -12.60
CA ARG A 68 -5.24 -1.52 -13.39
C ARG A 68 -4.48 -2.55 -12.56
N THR A 69 -3.47 -2.11 -11.80
CA THR A 69 -2.70 -2.98 -10.90
C THR A 69 -3.61 -3.56 -9.80
N TYR A 70 -4.42 -2.72 -9.15
CA TYR A 70 -5.38 -3.17 -8.14
C TYR A 70 -6.38 -4.20 -8.68
N ARG A 71 -6.85 -4.02 -9.92
CA ARG A 71 -7.74 -4.96 -10.60
C ARG A 71 -7.06 -6.31 -10.85
N THR A 72 -5.81 -6.30 -11.32
CA THR A 72 -5.03 -7.52 -11.56
C THR A 72 -4.80 -8.32 -10.29
N TRP A 73 -4.46 -7.65 -9.18
CA TRP A 73 -4.15 -8.27 -7.89
C TRP A 73 -5.33 -8.31 -6.92
N ARG A 74 -6.55 -8.12 -7.44
CA ARG A 74 -7.77 -7.96 -6.64
C ARG A 74 -7.97 -9.12 -5.67
N LYS A 75 -7.77 -10.35 -6.13
CA LYS A 75 -7.99 -11.56 -5.34
C LYS A 75 -7.07 -11.60 -4.12
N GLU A 76 -5.79 -11.34 -4.32
CA GLU A 76 -4.75 -11.36 -3.29
C GLU A 76 -4.96 -10.25 -2.27
N ILE A 77 -5.33 -9.05 -2.73
CA ILE A 77 -5.61 -7.90 -1.87
C ILE A 77 -6.86 -8.14 -1.01
N LEU A 78 -7.94 -8.67 -1.59
CA LEU A 78 -9.13 -9.02 -0.83
C LEU A 78 -8.86 -10.17 0.17
N ASN A 79 -8.04 -11.14 -0.20
CA ASN A 79 -7.59 -12.17 0.73
C ASN A 79 -6.81 -11.57 1.91
N ALA A 80 -5.95 -10.58 1.67
CA ALA A 80 -5.24 -9.87 2.74
C ALA A 80 -6.22 -9.18 3.71
N TYR A 81 -7.30 -8.58 3.21
CA TYR A 81 -8.34 -8.00 4.07
C TYR A 81 -9.13 -9.05 4.86
N LYS A 82 -9.45 -10.19 4.23
CA LYS A 82 -10.22 -11.27 4.86
C LYS A 82 -9.46 -11.96 5.97
N TYR A 83 -8.23 -12.37 5.69
CA TYR A 83 -7.44 -13.22 6.59
C TYR A 83 -6.49 -12.44 7.50
N ARG A 84 -6.27 -11.13 7.22
CA ARG A 84 -5.39 -10.24 7.99
C ARG A 84 -3.99 -10.81 8.26
N LEU A 85 -3.53 -11.70 7.37
CA LEU A 85 -2.19 -12.25 7.43
C LEU A 85 -1.20 -11.15 7.09
N THR A 86 -0.22 -10.94 7.97
CA THR A 86 0.80 -9.92 7.76
C THR A 86 2.03 -10.56 7.11
N ASN A 87 2.62 -9.87 6.16
CA ASN A 87 3.93 -10.25 5.61
C ASN A 87 5.09 -9.83 6.53
N GLY A 88 4.79 -9.37 7.74
CA GLY A 88 5.75 -8.79 8.69
C GLY A 88 6.93 -9.71 9.03
N PRO A 89 6.71 -11.01 9.32
CA PRO A 89 7.81 -11.95 9.51
C PRO A 89 8.70 -12.05 8.27
N THR A 90 8.12 -12.25 7.08
CA THR A 90 8.86 -12.34 5.81
C THR A 90 9.66 -11.06 5.53
N GLU A 91 9.07 -9.89 5.78
CA GLU A 91 9.73 -8.59 5.63
C GLU A 91 10.87 -8.41 6.62
N SER A 92 10.71 -8.86 7.87
CA SER A 92 11.77 -8.87 8.89
C SER A 92 12.96 -9.72 8.44
N PHE A 93 12.71 -10.94 7.94
CA PHE A 93 13.76 -11.78 7.36
C PHE A 93 14.43 -11.11 6.15
N ASN A 94 13.65 -10.55 5.23
CA ASN A 94 14.19 -9.85 4.06
C ASN A 94 15.07 -8.64 4.45
N ASN A 95 14.70 -7.91 5.50
CA ASN A 95 15.49 -6.79 6.00
C ASN A 95 16.80 -7.26 6.64
N LYS A 96 16.79 -8.32 7.46
CA LYS A 96 18.02 -8.94 7.99
C LYS A 96 18.98 -9.33 6.86
N ILE A 97 18.46 -9.97 5.82
CA ILE A 97 19.24 -10.36 4.62
C ILE A 97 19.78 -9.11 3.90
N LYS A 98 18.98 -8.06 3.72
CA LYS A 98 19.42 -6.80 3.09
C LYS A 98 20.52 -6.09 3.90
N VAL A 99 20.45 -6.12 5.23
CA VAL A 99 21.51 -5.58 6.10
C VAL A 99 22.78 -6.40 5.93
N LEU A 100 22.68 -7.73 6.00
CA LEU A 100 23.81 -8.63 5.79
C LEU A 100 24.50 -8.41 4.42
N LYS A 101 23.71 -8.23 3.34
CA LYS A 101 24.24 -7.90 2.00
C LYS A 101 24.98 -6.57 1.96
N ARG A 102 24.51 -5.56 2.71
CA ARG A 102 25.15 -4.23 2.78
C ARG A 102 26.45 -4.27 3.57
N SER A 103 26.47 -4.98 4.71
CA SER A 103 27.66 -5.09 5.56
C SER A 103 28.76 -5.96 4.94
N CYS A 104 28.38 -7.01 4.20
CA CYS A 104 29.33 -7.86 3.51
C CYS A 104 29.57 -7.31 2.10
N CYS A 105 30.52 -6.39 1.94
CA CYS A 105 30.92 -5.81 0.66
C CYS A 105 31.02 -6.88 -0.45
N ARG A 106 29.98 -6.93 -1.30
CA ARG A 106 29.87 -7.75 -2.52
C ARG A 106 30.10 -9.26 -2.33
N ILE A 107 29.14 -9.96 -1.74
CA ILE A 107 29.10 -11.43 -1.77
C ILE A 107 28.76 -11.93 -3.17
N ARG A 108 29.76 -12.49 -3.87
CA ARG A 108 29.62 -13.00 -5.25
C ARG A 108 29.10 -14.44 -5.34
N ASN A 109 29.20 -15.22 -4.25
CA ASN A 109 28.88 -16.64 -4.24
C ASN A 109 27.70 -16.95 -3.30
N PHE A 110 26.56 -17.35 -3.88
CA PHE A 110 25.36 -17.69 -3.11
C PHE A 110 25.56 -18.88 -2.16
N LYS A 111 26.40 -19.87 -2.53
CA LYS A 111 26.71 -21.01 -1.65
C LYS A 111 27.37 -20.58 -0.34
N ARG A 112 28.16 -19.50 -0.37
CA ARG A 112 28.76 -18.89 0.84
C ARG A 112 27.81 -17.92 1.54
N PHE A 113 26.85 -17.36 0.81
CA PHE A 113 25.87 -16.44 1.37
C PHE A 113 24.80 -17.16 2.19
N ARG A 114 24.29 -18.30 1.70
CA ARG A 114 23.23 -19.08 2.33
C ARG A 114 23.53 -19.48 3.79
N PRO A 115 24.73 -19.98 4.16
CA PRO A 115 25.06 -20.27 5.55
C PRO A 115 25.01 -19.02 6.44
N ARG A 116 25.43 -17.86 5.93
CA ARG A 116 25.40 -16.59 6.67
C ARG A 116 23.97 -16.08 6.86
N ILE A 117 23.10 -16.24 5.86
CA ILE A 117 21.67 -15.96 6.03
C ILE A 117 21.14 -16.82 7.17
N LEU A 118 21.28 -18.15 7.05
CA LEU A 118 20.74 -19.09 8.04
C LEU A 118 21.22 -18.74 9.45
N HIS A 119 22.52 -18.52 9.64
CA HIS A 119 23.07 -18.16 10.94
C HIS A 119 22.53 -16.84 11.53
N CYS A 120 22.33 -15.80 10.70
CA CYS A 120 21.84 -14.49 11.17
C CYS A 120 20.29 -14.43 11.29
N THR A 121 19.59 -15.43 10.76
CA THR A 121 18.13 -15.50 10.78
C THR A 121 17.57 -16.57 11.72
N SER A 122 18.39 -17.51 12.18
CA SER A 122 18.12 -18.35 13.36
C SER A 122 17.95 -17.50 14.61
#